data_AF-A0AAD7MBI6-F1
#
_entry.id   AF-A0AAD7MBI6-F1
#
_cell.length_a   1.000
_cell.length_b   1.000
_cell.length_c   1.000
_cell.angle_alpha   90.00
_cell.angle_beta   90.00
_cell.angle_gamma   90.00
#
_symmetry.space_group_name_H-M   'P 1'
#
loop_
_entity.id
_entity.type
_entity.pdbx_description
1 polymer ?
#
loop_
_entity_poly.entity_id
_entity_poly.type
_entity_poly.pdbx_seq_one_letter_code
_entity_poly.pdbx_strand_id
1 'polypeptide(L)'
;MDSFYDVEGAASELEKIGQSRKERSMLFEDAQPHLADLNTDAYSVVESGMSRKNWRLCTFEDEDEVGTEVIFTLQGVLSKCNLVPRHAKDCKLNQVIKLSQFAEICGLGTSLFDDSMTSATVVHDRFAQYFCGTPVSKWQPEVSPIGTVFSASNRLFTFKTDAPTEQGREFEPGVDPVGILERFKTADIFHAPENVVKYFRTVSDQERGETKHLQSFPGAFRVGDLVEMQASFVAIMTTQGQIKVTTRLHALTLLDTSFTYEADKKRMTFQSRTAVIQKQVKRKIGYLHEMGEHPRKKVQGDRWEDMRQPSMG
;
A
#
# COMPACT_ATOMS: atom_id res chain seq x y z
N MET A 1 -2.51 11.80 9.38
CA MET A 1 -2.39 12.93 8.44
C MET A 1 -2.39 14.21 9.24
N ASP A 2 -1.82 15.30 8.72
CA ASP A 2 -1.71 16.59 9.42
C ASP A 2 -2.56 17.67 8.73
N SER A 3 -2.50 18.90 9.24
CA SER A 3 -3.30 20.03 8.77
C SER A 3 -2.99 20.50 7.35
N PHE A 4 -1.93 20.00 6.70
CA PHE A 4 -1.60 20.34 5.32
C PHE A 4 -2.30 19.45 4.30
N TYR A 5 -2.80 18.29 4.74
CA TYR A 5 -3.50 17.33 3.91
C TYR A 5 -4.97 17.73 3.73
N ASP A 6 -5.43 17.78 2.49
CA ASP A 6 -6.83 18.12 2.15
C ASP A 6 -7.73 16.90 2.33
N VAL A 7 -8.25 16.73 3.55
CA VAL A 7 -9.08 15.59 3.93
C VAL A 7 -10.42 15.59 3.18
N GLU A 8 -11.06 16.75 3.05
CA GLU A 8 -12.37 16.86 2.40
C GLU A 8 -12.27 16.59 0.89
N GLY A 9 -11.26 17.18 0.23
CA GLY A 9 -11.00 16.92 -1.18
C GLY A 9 -10.66 15.44 -1.44
N ALA A 10 -9.82 14.84 -0.58
CA ALA A 10 -9.46 13.44 -0.69
C ALA A 10 -10.67 12.52 -0.47
N ALA A 11 -11.54 12.80 0.50
CA ALA A 11 -12.76 12.04 0.74
C ALA A 11 -13.72 12.13 -0.46
N SER A 12 -13.89 13.31 -1.04
CA SER A 12 -14.76 13.49 -2.21
C SER A 12 -14.26 12.73 -3.45
N GLU A 13 -12.95 12.79 -3.74
CA GLU A 13 -12.39 12.03 -4.87
C GLU A 13 -12.39 10.52 -4.59
N LEU A 14 -12.17 10.11 -3.34
CA LEU A 14 -12.24 8.72 -2.93
C LEU A 14 -13.64 8.12 -3.14
N GLU A 15 -14.71 8.80 -2.72
CA GLU A 15 -16.09 8.36 -2.94
C GLU A 15 -16.36 8.18 -4.45
N LYS A 16 -15.97 9.17 -5.26
CA LYS A 16 -16.16 9.13 -6.73
C LYS A 16 -15.41 7.96 -7.36
N ILE A 17 -14.15 7.73 -7.00
CA ILE A 17 -13.36 6.60 -7.52
C ILE A 17 -13.99 5.28 -7.06
N GLY A 18 -14.35 5.18 -5.79
CA GLY A 18 -14.96 4.00 -5.21
C GLY A 18 -16.26 3.61 -5.91
N GLN A 19 -17.18 4.57 -6.13
CA GLN A 19 -18.43 4.31 -6.87
C GLN A 19 -18.16 3.85 -8.31
N SER A 20 -17.23 4.51 -9.00
CA SER A 20 -16.85 4.10 -10.36
C SER A 20 -16.28 2.66 -10.41
N ARG A 21 -15.56 2.25 -9.35
CA ARG A 21 -15.01 0.89 -9.22
C ARG A 21 -16.08 -0.13 -8.86
N LYS A 22 -16.99 0.22 -7.97
CA LYS A 22 -18.18 -0.55 -7.61
C LYS A 22 -19.01 -0.87 -8.85
N GLU A 23 -19.38 0.15 -9.63
CA GLU A 23 -20.12 -0.01 -10.89
C GLU A 23 -19.37 -0.90 -11.88
N ARG A 24 -18.06 -0.70 -12.04
CA ARG A 24 -17.24 -1.56 -12.90
C ARG A 24 -17.28 -3.03 -12.46
N SER A 25 -17.25 -3.30 -11.15
CA SER A 25 -17.31 -4.69 -10.64
C SER A 25 -18.63 -5.39 -10.98
N MET A 26 -19.72 -4.64 -11.18
CA MET A 26 -21.02 -5.19 -11.59
C MET A 26 -21.14 -5.42 -13.11
N LEU A 27 -20.32 -4.74 -13.91
CA LEU A 27 -20.42 -4.76 -15.38
C LEU A 27 -19.54 -5.81 -16.05
N PHE A 28 -18.51 -6.31 -15.37
CA PHE A 28 -17.54 -7.25 -15.93
C PHE A 28 -17.47 -8.50 -15.05
N GLU A 29 -17.76 -9.66 -15.63
CA GLU A 29 -17.76 -10.96 -14.91
C GLU A 29 -16.38 -11.28 -14.30
N ASP A 30 -15.28 -10.93 -14.99
CA ASP A 30 -13.91 -11.16 -14.51
C ASP A 30 -13.44 -10.15 -13.44
N ALA A 31 -14.25 -9.13 -13.11
CA ALA A 31 -13.87 -8.11 -12.15
C ALA A 31 -13.97 -8.64 -10.72
N GLN A 32 -12.98 -8.29 -9.89
CA GLN A 32 -13.03 -8.61 -8.47
C GLN A 32 -14.17 -7.82 -7.81
N PRO A 33 -15.00 -8.47 -6.97
CA PRO A 33 -16.12 -7.80 -6.31
C PRO A 33 -15.62 -6.67 -5.40
N HIS A 34 -16.41 -5.60 -5.31
CA HIS A 34 -16.18 -4.57 -4.30
C HIS A 34 -16.66 -5.05 -2.93
N LEU A 35 -15.92 -4.75 -1.85
CA LEU A 35 -16.26 -5.22 -0.50
C LEU A 35 -17.69 -4.85 -0.07
N ALA A 36 -18.14 -3.64 -0.39
CA ALA A 36 -19.49 -3.16 -0.10
C ALA A 36 -20.61 -4.08 -0.66
N ASP A 37 -20.39 -4.78 -1.77
CA ASP A 37 -21.40 -5.61 -2.43
C ASP A 37 -21.12 -7.11 -2.34
N LEU A 38 -20.26 -7.55 -1.42
CA LEU A 38 -20.03 -8.99 -1.24
C LEU A 38 -21.34 -9.68 -0.84
N ASN A 39 -21.88 -10.49 -1.75
CA ASN A 39 -22.97 -11.41 -1.46
C ASN A 39 -22.44 -12.62 -0.68
N THR A 40 -22.45 -12.54 0.65
CA THR A 40 -21.90 -13.58 1.52
C THR A 40 -22.60 -14.93 1.41
N ASP A 41 -23.84 -14.96 0.93
CA ASP A 41 -24.60 -16.21 0.76
C ASP A 41 -24.13 -17.01 -0.46
N ALA A 42 -23.51 -16.35 -1.44
CA ALA A 42 -22.91 -16.99 -2.61
C ALA A 42 -21.54 -17.63 -2.31
N TYR A 43 -21.04 -17.51 -1.08
CA TYR A 43 -19.71 -17.96 -0.70
C TYR A 43 -19.74 -19.01 0.42
N SER A 44 -18.72 -19.87 0.37
CA SER A 44 -18.54 -20.96 1.32
C SER A 44 -17.20 -20.84 2.03
N VAL A 45 -17.17 -21.20 3.31
CA VAL A 45 -15.93 -21.27 4.10
C VAL A 45 -15.32 -22.66 3.90
N VAL A 46 -14.10 -22.70 3.38
CA VAL A 46 -13.42 -23.95 3.00
C VAL A 46 -12.13 -24.08 3.79
N GLU A 47 -11.87 -25.25 4.37
CA GLU A 47 -10.57 -25.57 4.96
C GLU A 47 -9.52 -25.72 3.87
N SER A 48 -8.43 -24.99 4.00
CA SER A 48 -7.29 -25.00 3.09
C SER A 48 -6.01 -25.26 3.90
N GLY A 49 -5.02 -25.90 3.26
CA GLY A 49 -3.71 -26.19 3.85
C GLY A 49 -3.58 -27.57 4.50
N MET A 50 -2.37 -28.12 4.45
CA MET A 50 -2.12 -29.52 4.82
C MET A 50 -1.74 -29.74 6.30
N SER A 51 -1.13 -28.76 6.98
CA SER A 51 -0.67 -28.93 8.38
C SER A 51 -1.16 -27.88 9.37
N ARG A 52 -1.32 -26.62 8.95
CA ARG A 52 -2.00 -25.59 9.74
C ARG A 52 -3.35 -25.29 9.14
N LYS A 53 -4.39 -25.67 9.88
CA LYS A 53 -5.78 -25.39 9.54
C LYS A 53 -5.94 -23.88 9.30
N ASN A 54 -6.16 -23.53 8.04
CA ASN A 54 -6.58 -22.20 7.64
C ASN A 54 -7.87 -22.36 6.86
N TRP A 55 -8.79 -21.41 6.96
CA TRP A 55 -10.03 -21.44 6.21
C TRP A 55 -10.16 -20.16 5.41
N ARG A 56 -10.66 -20.29 4.18
CA ARG A 56 -10.81 -19.20 3.22
C ARG A 56 -12.26 -19.08 2.82
N LEU A 57 -12.64 -17.87 2.43
CA LEU A 57 -13.90 -17.64 1.75
C LEU A 57 -13.71 -17.95 0.27
N CYS A 58 -14.46 -18.90 -0.26
CA CYS A 58 -14.34 -19.36 -1.65
C CYS A 58 -15.69 -19.31 -2.37
N THR A 59 -15.60 -19.15 -3.69
CA THR A 59 -16.69 -19.38 -4.65
C THR A 59 -16.39 -20.63 -5.47
N PHE A 60 -17.43 -21.21 -6.06
CA PHE A 60 -17.37 -22.43 -6.85
C PHE A 60 -18.20 -22.17 -8.11
N GLU A 61 -17.59 -22.32 -9.30
CA GLU A 61 -18.31 -22.20 -10.57
C GLU A 61 -19.18 -23.45 -10.80
N ASP A 62 -18.64 -24.63 -10.48
CA ASP A 62 -19.35 -25.92 -10.48
C ASP A 62 -19.11 -26.73 -9.18
N GLU A 63 -20.02 -27.66 -8.85
CA GLU A 63 -19.95 -28.49 -7.62
C GLU A 63 -18.70 -29.38 -7.53
N ASP A 64 -18.15 -29.79 -8.67
CA ASP A 64 -16.99 -30.69 -8.77
C ASP A 64 -15.65 -29.94 -8.93
N GLU A 65 -15.66 -28.61 -8.94
CA GLU A 65 -14.47 -27.80 -9.25
C GLU A 65 -13.68 -27.37 -8.01
N VAL A 66 -12.40 -27.05 -8.23
CA VAL A 66 -11.53 -26.45 -7.22
C VAL A 66 -12.03 -25.04 -6.94
N GLY A 67 -12.56 -24.81 -5.73
CA GLY A 67 -13.06 -23.50 -5.33
C GLY A 67 -12.00 -22.38 -5.44
N THR A 68 -12.44 -21.22 -5.91
CA THR A 68 -11.61 -20.03 -6.09
C THR A 68 -11.74 -19.13 -4.87
N GLU A 69 -10.61 -18.66 -4.33
CA GLU A 69 -10.58 -17.73 -3.21
C GLU A 69 -11.20 -16.38 -3.60
N VAL A 70 -12.12 -15.88 -2.78
CA VAL A 70 -12.78 -14.59 -3.00
C VAL A 70 -11.81 -13.47 -2.63
N ILE A 71 -11.33 -12.75 -3.63
CA ILE A 71 -10.52 -11.53 -3.46
C ILE A 71 -11.42 -10.34 -3.73
N PHE A 72 -11.56 -9.45 -2.76
CA PHE A 72 -12.36 -8.23 -2.90
C PHE A 72 -11.47 -7.01 -3.09
N THR A 73 -12.06 -5.95 -3.63
CA THR A 73 -11.44 -4.62 -3.71
C THR A 73 -12.03 -3.68 -2.67
N LEU A 74 -11.19 -2.74 -2.20
CA LEU A 74 -11.60 -1.64 -1.32
C LEU A 74 -10.68 -0.45 -1.56
N GLN A 75 -11.23 0.74 -1.80
CA GLN A 75 -10.45 1.96 -1.94
C GLN A 75 -10.35 2.70 -0.60
N GLY A 76 -9.24 3.41 -0.40
CA GLY A 76 -9.06 4.27 0.75
C GLY A 76 -7.79 5.09 0.68
N VAL A 77 -7.57 5.94 1.67
CA VAL A 77 -6.32 6.68 1.81
C VAL A 77 -5.36 5.87 2.66
N LEU A 78 -4.15 5.63 2.17
CA LEU A 78 -3.15 4.86 2.90
C LEU A 78 -2.79 5.60 4.21
N SER A 79 -3.22 5.07 5.36
CA SER A 79 -2.99 5.67 6.68
C SER A 79 -1.70 5.18 7.32
N LYS A 80 -1.37 3.90 7.07
CA LYS A 80 -0.18 3.23 7.59
C LYS A 80 0.21 2.08 6.68
N CYS A 81 1.51 1.86 6.52
CA CYS A 81 2.00 0.74 5.74
C CYS A 81 3.39 0.27 6.17
N ASN A 82 3.68 -1.01 5.98
CA ASN A 82 4.99 -1.61 6.06
C ASN A 82 5.15 -2.59 4.88
N LEU A 83 5.47 -2.06 3.70
CA LEU A 83 5.51 -2.81 2.44
C LEU A 83 6.92 -3.34 2.10
N VAL A 84 7.94 -2.70 2.66
CA VAL A 84 9.34 -3.14 2.61
C VAL A 84 9.79 -3.28 4.06
N PRO A 85 9.99 -4.48 4.60
CA PRO A 85 10.30 -4.70 6.01
C PRO A 85 11.74 -4.27 6.34
N ARG A 86 11.96 -2.95 6.45
CA ARG A 86 13.30 -2.33 6.65
C ARG A 86 14.01 -2.79 7.92
N HIS A 87 13.26 -3.30 8.89
CA HIS A 87 13.76 -3.80 10.17
C HIS A 87 14.23 -5.26 10.11
N ALA A 88 14.08 -5.95 8.97
CA ALA A 88 14.46 -7.36 8.83
C ALA A 88 15.94 -7.61 9.16
N LYS A 89 16.80 -6.62 8.93
CA LYS A 89 18.25 -6.69 9.22
C LYS A 89 18.56 -6.94 10.70
N ASP A 90 17.68 -6.49 11.59
CA ASP A 90 17.86 -6.57 13.04
C ASP A 90 17.06 -7.73 13.65
N CYS A 91 16.30 -8.48 12.82
CA CYS A 91 15.44 -9.56 13.27
C CYS A 91 16.20 -10.87 13.47
N LYS A 92 15.86 -11.57 14.56
CA LYS A 92 16.19 -13.00 14.74
C LYS A 92 15.25 -13.88 13.91
N LEU A 93 15.63 -15.12 13.62
CA LEU A 93 14.83 -16.05 12.80
C LEU A 93 13.36 -16.17 13.26
N ASN A 94 13.13 -16.29 14.57
CA ASN A 94 11.78 -16.38 15.16
C ASN A 94 10.96 -15.07 15.08
N GLN A 95 11.60 -13.94 14.78
CA GLN A 95 10.96 -12.66 14.49
C GLN A 95 10.71 -12.51 12.98
N VAL A 96 11.63 -13.02 12.15
CA VAL A 96 11.52 -12.97 10.68
C VAL A 96 10.27 -13.71 10.18
N ILE A 97 9.95 -14.87 10.76
CA ILE A 97 8.72 -15.63 10.43
C ILE A 97 7.43 -14.86 10.71
N LYS A 98 7.50 -13.79 11.52
CA LYS A 98 6.35 -12.92 11.84
C LYS A 98 6.32 -11.67 10.96
N LEU A 99 7.31 -11.48 10.08
CA LEU A 99 7.32 -10.35 9.17
C LEU A 99 6.22 -10.52 8.13
N SER A 100 5.51 -9.43 7.91
CA SER A 100 4.46 -9.32 6.91
C SER A 100 4.56 -8.00 6.18
N GLN A 101 4.10 -8.02 4.93
CA GLN A 101 3.73 -6.81 4.22
C GLN A 101 2.37 -6.37 4.74
N PHE A 102 2.25 -5.12 5.16
CA PHE A 102 1.05 -4.60 5.83
C PHE A 102 0.62 -3.28 5.19
N ALA A 103 -0.68 -3.12 5.01
CA ALA A 103 -1.29 -1.85 4.63
C ALA A 103 -2.59 -1.63 5.41
N GLU A 104 -2.80 -0.36 5.76
CA GLU A 104 -3.99 0.13 6.43
C GLU A 104 -4.48 1.34 5.63
N ILE A 105 -5.77 1.33 5.31
CA ILE A 105 -6.44 2.38 4.56
C ILE A 105 -7.57 2.97 5.39
N CYS A 106 -7.79 4.26 5.24
CA CYS A 106 -8.87 4.99 5.89
C CYS A 106 -9.90 5.45 4.87
N GLY A 107 -11.18 5.30 5.21
CA GLY A 107 -12.30 5.75 4.38
C GLY A 107 -12.58 7.24 4.44
N LEU A 108 -12.00 7.98 5.39
CA LEU A 108 -12.27 9.41 5.62
C LEU A 108 -13.78 9.75 5.78
N GLY A 109 -14.59 8.82 6.26
CA GLY A 109 -16.04 9.01 6.45
C GLY A 109 -16.86 8.95 5.15
N THR A 110 -16.32 8.33 4.09
CA THR A 110 -17.06 8.05 2.85
C THR A 110 -18.12 6.97 3.07
N SER A 111 -19.31 7.15 2.50
CA SER A 111 -20.44 6.23 2.67
C SER A 111 -20.12 4.84 2.14
N LEU A 112 -19.45 4.76 0.99
CA LEU A 112 -19.10 3.48 0.39
C LEU A 112 -18.11 2.68 1.25
N PHE A 113 -17.22 3.36 1.98
CA PHE A 113 -16.31 2.70 2.90
C PHE A 113 -17.03 2.19 4.15
N ASP A 114 -17.99 2.95 4.68
CA ASP A 114 -18.81 2.51 5.81
C ASP A 114 -19.70 1.30 5.43
N ASP A 115 -20.26 1.27 4.23
CA ASP A 115 -20.95 0.11 3.67
C ASP A 115 -20.01 -1.11 3.62
N SER A 116 -18.77 -0.88 3.17
CA SER A 116 -17.74 -1.94 3.13
C SER A 116 -17.39 -2.49 4.52
N MET A 117 -17.40 -1.65 5.56
CA MET A 117 -17.16 -2.10 6.94
C MET A 117 -18.34 -2.90 7.48
N THR A 118 -19.55 -2.56 7.07
CA THR A 118 -20.76 -3.34 7.35
C THR A 118 -20.66 -4.72 6.70
N SER A 119 -20.30 -4.80 5.41
CA SER A 119 -20.11 -6.07 4.71
C SER A 119 -18.99 -6.92 5.30
N ALA A 120 -17.89 -6.31 5.76
CA ALA A 120 -16.83 -7.03 6.48
C ALA A 120 -17.32 -7.66 7.79
N THR A 121 -18.27 -7.01 8.49
CA THR A 121 -18.91 -7.58 9.69
C THR A 121 -19.75 -8.80 9.33
N VAL A 122 -20.54 -8.74 8.25
CA VAL A 122 -21.35 -9.87 7.77
C VAL A 122 -20.46 -11.06 7.39
N VAL A 123 -19.34 -10.82 6.70
CA VAL A 123 -18.37 -11.89 6.39
C VAL A 123 -17.80 -12.49 7.67
N HIS A 124 -17.49 -11.69 8.68
CA HIS A 124 -17.01 -12.19 9.97
C HIS A 124 -18.05 -13.09 10.65
N ASP A 125 -19.32 -12.68 10.68
CA ASP A 125 -20.42 -13.47 11.23
C ASP A 125 -20.58 -14.80 10.48
N ARG A 126 -20.34 -14.83 9.17
CA ARG A 126 -20.33 -16.07 8.38
C ARG A 126 -19.26 -17.06 8.85
N PHE A 127 -18.04 -16.59 9.13
CA PHE A 127 -17.01 -17.43 9.74
C PHE A 127 -17.43 -17.87 11.15
N ALA A 128 -18.01 -16.98 11.96
CA ALA A 128 -18.47 -17.32 13.30
C ALA A 128 -19.54 -18.42 13.30
N GLN A 129 -20.47 -18.38 12.35
CA GLN A 129 -21.48 -19.42 12.15
C GLN A 129 -20.85 -20.77 11.74
N TYR A 130 -19.87 -20.74 10.82
CA TYR A 130 -19.19 -21.96 10.36
C TYR A 130 -18.51 -22.72 11.51
N PHE A 131 -17.84 -22.00 12.42
CA PHE A 131 -17.12 -22.61 13.54
C PHE A 131 -17.96 -22.90 14.78
N CYS A 132 -19.29 -23.06 14.64
CA CYS A 132 -20.23 -23.28 15.73
C CYS A 132 -19.63 -24.17 16.86
N GLY A 133 -19.38 -23.58 18.04
CA GLY A 133 -18.79 -24.26 19.20
C GLY A 133 -17.30 -23.96 19.45
N THR A 134 -16.58 -23.38 18.50
CA THR A 134 -15.22 -22.86 18.69
C THR A 134 -15.27 -21.33 18.84
N PRO A 135 -14.63 -20.75 19.87
CA PRO A 135 -14.63 -19.30 20.03
C PRO A 135 -13.95 -18.61 18.84
N VAL A 136 -14.68 -17.70 18.19
CA VAL A 136 -14.14 -16.83 17.14
C VAL A 136 -13.83 -15.45 17.74
N SER A 137 -12.63 -14.93 17.49
CA SER A 137 -12.24 -13.61 17.95
C SER A 137 -13.18 -12.56 17.39
N LYS A 138 -13.71 -11.68 18.24
CA LYS A 138 -14.52 -10.54 17.78
C LYS A 138 -13.73 -9.71 16.79
N TRP A 139 -14.34 -9.40 15.65
CA TRP A 139 -13.83 -8.40 14.73
C TRP A 139 -14.65 -7.13 14.91
N GLN A 140 -13.98 -5.99 14.80
CA GLN A 140 -14.62 -4.69 14.80
C GLN A 140 -13.78 -3.75 13.92
N PRO A 141 -14.41 -2.81 13.20
CA PRO A 141 -13.67 -1.78 12.50
C PRO A 141 -12.72 -1.06 13.44
N GLU A 142 -11.46 -0.90 13.03
CA GLU A 142 -10.49 -0.13 13.79
C GLU A 142 -10.73 1.37 13.56
N VAL A 143 -10.47 2.18 14.58
CA VAL A 143 -10.62 3.64 14.49
C VAL A 143 -9.25 4.27 14.66
N SER A 144 -8.87 5.10 13.69
CA SER A 144 -7.69 5.94 13.74
C SER A 144 -8.10 7.39 14.00
N PRO A 145 -7.16 8.30 14.34
CA PRO A 145 -7.47 9.72 14.51
C PRO A 145 -8.08 10.40 13.27
N ILE A 146 -7.97 9.79 12.09
CA ILE A 146 -8.48 10.31 10.83
C ILE A 146 -9.78 9.62 10.37
N GLY A 147 -10.30 8.66 11.14
CA GLY A 147 -11.54 7.94 10.85
C GLY A 147 -11.39 6.42 10.92
N THR A 148 -12.45 5.72 10.51
CA THR A 148 -12.51 4.26 10.40
C THR A 148 -11.45 3.75 9.42
N VAL A 149 -10.78 2.66 9.78
CA VAL A 149 -9.73 2.06 8.97
C VAL A 149 -9.95 0.57 8.72
N PHE A 150 -9.39 0.11 7.62
CA PHE A 150 -9.33 -1.29 7.24
C PHE A 150 -7.88 -1.68 7.02
N SER A 151 -7.44 -2.77 7.64
CA SER A 151 -6.07 -3.26 7.51
C SER A 151 -6.04 -4.64 6.87
N ALA A 152 -4.98 -4.91 6.12
CA ALA A 152 -4.67 -6.23 5.57
C ALA A 152 -3.17 -6.48 5.61
N SER A 153 -2.79 -7.75 5.73
CA SER A 153 -1.38 -8.13 5.74
C SER A 153 -1.13 -9.47 5.07
N ASN A 154 0.08 -9.67 4.56
CA ASN A 154 0.51 -10.96 4.04
C ASN A 154 1.88 -11.32 4.60
N ARG A 155 2.02 -12.56 5.07
CA ARG A 155 3.29 -13.06 5.63
C ARG A 155 4.31 -13.16 4.51
N LEU A 156 5.57 -12.84 4.80
CA LEU A 156 6.65 -12.98 3.83
C LEU A 156 7.16 -14.41 3.72
N PHE A 157 6.96 -15.20 4.76
CA PHE A 157 7.52 -16.54 4.87
C PHE A 157 6.44 -17.55 5.26
N THR A 158 6.59 -18.75 4.72
CA THR A 158 5.77 -19.93 4.98
C THR A 158 6.67 -21.08 5.38
N PHE A 159 6.18 -21.92 6.31
CA PHE A 159 6.89 -23.15 6.68
C PHE A 159 6.65 -24.25 5.65
N LYS A 160 7.66 -25.08 5.40
CA LYS A 160 7.54 -26.27 4.52
C LYS A 160 6.51 -27.27 5.00
N THR A 161 6.31 -27.36 6.31
CA THR A 161 5.20 -28.14 6.88
C THR A 161 3.84 -27.60 6.44
N ASP A 162 3.67 -26.29 6.33
CA ASP A 162 2.39 -25.64 5.99
C ASP A 162 2.06 -25.78 4.50
N ALA A 163 3.10 -25.85 3.66
CA ALA A 163 2.98 -25.93 2.21
C ALA A 163 4.07 -26.88 1.62
N PRO A 164 3.91 -28.21 1.80
CA PRO A 164 4.97 -29.17 1.47
C PRO A 164 5.19 -29.34 -0.04
N THR A 165 4.14 -29.18 -0.85
CA THR A 165 4.17 -29.28 -2.31
C THR A 165 4.65 -27.98 -2.97
N GLU A 166 4.53 -26.85 -2.28
CA GLU A 166 4.88 -25.54 -2.83
C GLU A 166 6.39 -25.34 -2.96
N GLN A 167 6.79 -24.61 -3.99
CA GLN A 167 8.17 -24.20 -4.22
C GLN A 167 8.37 -22.74 -3.83
N GLY A 168 9.56 -22.44 -3.31
CA GLY A 168 9.92 -21.07 -2.96
C GLY A 168 10.11 -20.19 -4.19
N ARG A 169 9.62 -18.95 -4.09
CA ARG A 169 9.86 -17.87 -5.03
C ARG A 169 10.94 -16.94 -4.48
N GLU A 170 11.70 -16.34 -5.38
CA GLU A 170 12.60 -15.25 -5.05
C GLU A 170 11.82 -14.01 -4.60
N PHE A 171 12.39 -13.22 -3.69
CA PHE A 171 11.82 -11.91 -3.39
C PHE A 171 12.03 -10.96 -4.57
N GLU A 172 10.99 -10.19 -4.91
CA GLU A 172 11.15 -9.15 -5.92
C GLU A 172 12.17 -8.09 -5.45
N PRO A 173 12.99 -7.51 -6.35
CA PRO A 173 13.98 -6.50 -5.98
C PRO A 173 13.38 -5.27 -5.26
N GLY A 174 12.11 -4.95 -5.50
CA GLY A 174 11.41 -3.89 -4.79
C GLY A 174 11.10 -4.23 -3.32
N VAL A 175 10.91 -5.51 -3.01
CA VAL A 175 10.56 -6.02 -1.67
C VAL A 175 11.83 -6.30 -0.85
N ASP A 176 12.87 -6.85 -1.49
CA ASP A 176 14.16 -7.14 -0.87
C ASP A 176 15.35 -6.56 -1.65
N PRO A 177 15.51 -5.22 -1.71
CA PRO A 177 16.50 -4.57 -2.56
C PRO A 177 17.96 -4.88 -2.19
N VAL A 178 18.19 -5.41 -0.99
CA VAL A 178 19.52 -5.69 -0.43
C VAL A 178 19.74 -7.18 -0.13
N GLY A 179 18.78 -8.04 -0.49
CA GLY A 179 18.88 -9.48 -0.29
C GLY A 179 18.91 -9.89 1.18
N ILE A 180 18.26 -9.15 2.07
CA ILE A 180 18.21 -9.44 3.51
C ILE A 180 17.16 -10.51 3.80
N LEU A 181 15.98 -10.43 3.19
CA LEU A 181 14.92 -11.43 3.35
C LEU A 181 15.34 -12.76 2.74
N GLU A 182 16.05 -12.73 1.60
CA GLU A 182 16.56 -13.92 0.92
C GLU A 182 17.48 -14.75 1.83
N ARG A 183 18.32 -14.09 2.65
CA ARG A 183 19.24 -14.76 3.60
C ARG A 183 18.55 -15.52 4.71
N PHE A 184 17.27 -15.23 4.99
CA PHE A 184 16.51 -15.92 6.01
C PHE A 184 15.77 -17.15 5.51
N LYS A 185 15.77 -17.41 4.20
CA LYS A 185 15.24 -18.65 3.66
C LYS A 185 16.10 -19.83 4.12
N THR A 186 15.45 -20.91 4.49
CA THR A 186 16.08 -22.17 4.90
C THR A 186 15.38 -23.33 4.17
N ALA A 187 15.80 -24.57 4.42
CA ALA A 187 15.08 -25.74 3.91
C ALA A 187 13.60 -25.80 4.38
N ASP A 188 13.33 -25.24 5.56
CA ASP A 188 12.02 -25.31 6.22
C ASP A 188 11.20 -24.03 6.10
N ILE A 189 11.79 -22.91 5.66
CA ILE A 189 11.16 -21.60 5.62
C ILE A 189 11.44 -20.96 4.26
N PHE A 190 10.38 -20.63 3.52
CA PHE A 190 10.49 -20.07 2.18
C PHE A 190 9.40 -19.05 1.88
N HIS A 191 9.60 -18.26 0.83
CA HIS A 191 8.60 -17.33 0.31
C HIS A 191 7.70 -18.06 -0.69
N ALA A 192 6.47 -18.38 -0.30
CA ALA A 192 5.55 -19.14 -1.15
C ALA A 192 4.85 -18.23 -2.18
N PRO A 193 4.26 -18.78 -3.27
CA PRO A 193 3.46 -17.99 -4.21
C PRO A 193 2.36 -17.17 -3.54
N GLU A 194 1.73 -17.72 -2.50
CA GLU A 194 0.70 -17.02 -1.72
C GLU A 194 1.22 -15.88 -0.84
N ASN A 195 2.54 -15.74 -0.67
CA ASN A 195 3.16 -14.68 0.12
C ASN A 195 3.44 -13.42 -0.72
N VAL A 196 3.26 -13.50 -2.04
CA VAL A 196 3.54 -12.39 -2.95
C VAL A 196 2.41 -11.35 -2.88
N VAL A 197 2.77 -10.10 -2.58
CA VAL A 197 1.89 -8.94 -2.73
C VAL A 197 2.25 -8.22 -4.04
N LYS A 198 1.25 -8.01 -4.90
CA LYS A 198 1.44 -7.29 -6.17
C LYS A 198 1.26 -5.78 -6.00
N TYR A 199 2.01 -5.01 -6.77
CA TYR A 199 1.97 -3.56 -6.72
C TYR A 199 1.70 -2.98 -8.10
N PHE A 200 0.74 -2.07 -8.19
CA PHE A 200 0.35 -1.42 -9.43
C PHE A 200 0.24 0.10 -9.27
N ARG A 201 0.24 0.80 -10.39
CA ARG A 201 -0.17 2.20 -10.48
C ARG A 201 -1.14 2.38 -11.63
N THR A 202 -2.08 3.27 -11.43
CA THR A 202 -3.08 3.62 -12.43
C THR A 202 -2.52 4.70 -13.35
N VAL A 203 -2.65 4.50 -14.66
CA VAL A 203 -2.33 5.51 -15.67
C VAL A 203 -3.57 5.70 -16.53
N SER A 204 -4.08 6.93 -16.54
CA SER A 204 -5.18 7.34 -17.40
C SER A 204 -4.64 7.68 -18.78
N ASP A 205 -5.11 6.96 -19.79
CA ASP A 205 -4.89 7.25 -21.19
C ASP A 205 -5.96 8.25 -21.64
N GLN A 206 -5.63 9.54 -21.55
CA GLN A 206 -6.59 10.62 -21.84
C GLN A 206 -7.08 10.60 -23.30
N GLU A 207 -6.30 10.04 -24.23
CA GLU A 207 -6.67 9.97 -25.65
C GLU A 207 -7.69 8.87 -25.92
N ARG A 208 -7.64 7.77 -25.16
CA ARG A 208 -8.54 6.62 -25.32
C ARG A 208 -9.66 6.56 -24.29
N GLY A 209 -9.61 7.37 -23.24
CA GLY A 209 -10.48 7.24 -22.07
C GLY A 209 -10.26 5.93 -21.30
N GLU A 210 -9.16 5.22 -21.58
CA GLU A 210 -8.86 3.93 -20.97
C GLU A 210 -8.01 4.13 -19.71
N THR A 211 -8.27 3.31 -18.69
CA THR A 211 -7.44 3.25 -17.50
C THR A 211 -6.60 1.99 -17.54
N LYS A 212 -5.28 2.13 -17.50
CA LYS A 212 -4.33 1.01 -17.53
C LYS A 212 -3.64 0.85 -16.18
N HIS A 213 -3.46 -0.40 -15.75
CA HIS A 213 -2.68 -0.73 -14.55
C HIS A 213 -1.28 -1.15 -14.98
N LEU A 214 -0.28 -0.38 -14.54
CA LEU A 214 1.13 -0.70 -14.77
C LEU A 214 1.75 -1.25 -13.50
N GLN A 215 2.64 -2.23 -13.63
CA GLN A 215 3.39 -2.75 -12.50
C GLN A 215 4.16 -1.60 -11.80
N SER A 216 4.15 -1.65 -10.48
CA SER A 216 4.81 -0.71 -9.58
C SER A 216 5.66 -1.48 -8.57
N PHE A 217 6.21 -0.78 -7.60
CA PHE A 217 7.03 -1.36 -6.54
C PHE A 217 6.59 -0.79 -5.19
N PRO A 218 6.81 -1.50 -4.06
CA PRO A 218 6.30 -1.11 -2.75
C PRO A 218 6.79 0.27 -2.28
N GLY A 219 8.00 0.69 -2.71
CA GLY A 219 8.57 2.00 -2.39
C GLY A 219 7.87 3.20 -3.05
N ALA A 220 6.96 2.97 -4.00
CA ALA A 220 6.18 4.02 -4.66
C ALA A 220 5.03 4.56 -3.78
N PHE A 221 4.61 3.81 -2.76
CA PHE A 221 3.45 4.12 -1.94
C PHE A 221 3.85 4.90 -0.68
N ARG A 222 3.03 5.89 -0.32
CA ARG A 222 3.23 6.75 0.85
C ARG A 222 1.93 6.95 1.61
N VAL A 223 2.07 7.18 2.91
CA VAL A 223 0.94 7.58 3.75
C VAL A 223 0.36 8.89 3.20
N GLY A 224 -0.94 8.90 2.95
CA GLY A 224 -1.66 9.97 2.27
C GLY A 224 -2.06 9.64 0.83
N ASP A 225 -1.49 8.62 0.19
CA ASP A 225 -1.87 8.29 -1.18
C ASP A 225 -3.27 7.65 -1.24
N LEU A 226 -4.04 7.97 -2.28
CA LEU A 226 -5.25 7.23 -2.61
C LEU A 226 -4.87 5.90 -3.24
N VAL A 227 -5.36 4.81 -2.68
CA VAL A 227 -5.02 3.46 -3.11
C VAL A 227 -6.27 2.58 -3.20
N GLU A 228 -6.17 1.56 -4.05
CA GLU A 228 -7.07 0.41 -4.06
C GLU A 228 -6.34 -0.79 -3.46
N MET A 229 -6.97 -1.42 -2.49
CA MET A 229 -6.51 -2.64 -1.85
C MET A 229 -7.27 -3.83 -2.41
N GLN A 230 -6.54 -4.88 -2.79
CA GLN A 230 -7.11 -6.21 -3.01
C GLN A 230 -6.76 -7.11 -1.85
N ALA A 231 -7.77 -7.68 -1.20
CA ALA A 231 -7.61 -8.51 -0.03
C ALA A 231 -8.61 -9.67 0.00
N SER A 232 -8.37 -10.67 0.85
CA SER A 232 -9.30 -11.77 1.10
C SER A 232 -9.44 -12.01 2.59
N PHE A 233 -10.56 -12.62 3.02
CA PHE A 233 -10.75 -13.04 4.40
C PHE A 233 -10.20 -14.44 4.63
N VAL A 234 -9.43 -14.60 5.70
CA VAL A 234 -8.83 -15.87 6.11
C VAL A 234 -9.04 -16.08 7.60
N ALA A 235 -9.51 -17.25 7.99
CA ALA A 235 -9.58 -17.68 9.38
C ALA A 235 -8.39 -18.60 9.70
N ILE A 236 -7.76 -18.38 10.86
CA ILE A 236 -6.64 -19.18 11.35
C ILE A 236 -6.90 -19.61 12.79
N MET A 237 -6.51 -20.85 13.13
CA MET A 237 -6.54 -21.29 14.52
C MET A 237 -5.37 -20.68 15.29
N THR A 238 -5.66 -19.99 16.39
CA THR A 238 -4.67 -19.42 17.29
C THR A 238 -4.09 -20.47 18.23
N THR A 239 -2.95 -20.18 18.85
CA THR A 239 -2.34 -21.06 19.86
C THR A 239 -3.22 -21.23 21.12
N GLN A 240 -4.22 -20.36 21.30
CA GLN A 240 -5.18 -20.44 22.40
C GLN A 240 -6.43 -21.27 22.05
N GLY A 241 -6.45 -21.91 20.87
CA GLY A 241 -7.61 -22.71 20.40
C GLY A 241 -8.78 -21.87 19.91
N GLN A 242 -8.64 -20.54 19.83
CA GLN A 242 -9.64 -19.65 19.25
C GLN A 242 -9.41 -19.47 17.75
N ILE A 243 -10.46 -19.26 16.97
CA ILE A 243 -10.35 -18.88 15.56
C ILE A 243 -10.17 -17.37 15.47
N LYS A 244 -9.14 -16.94 14.73
CA LYS A 244 -8.96 -15.54 14.36
C LYS A 244 -9.26 -15.35 12.89
N VAL A 245 -10.27 -14.54 12.58
CA VAL A 245 -10.54 -14.05 11.22
C VAL A 245 -9.66 -12.83 10.98
N THR A 246 -8.95 -12.82 9.86
CA THR A 246 -8.03 -11.76 9.46
C THR A 246 -8.10 -11.59 7.94
N THR A 247 -7.39 -10.60 7.44
CA THR A 247 -7.42 -10.17 6.03
C THR A 247 -6.05 -10.34 5.42
N ARG A 248 -5.98 -11.08 4.33
CA ARG A 248 -4.76 -11.31 3.56
C ARG A 248 -4.64 -10.25 2.48
N LEU A 249 -3.49 -9.58 2.43
CA LEU A 249 -3.18 -8.59 1.39
C LEU A 249 -2.70 -9.30 0.10
N HIS A 250 -3.34 -9.04 -1.03
CA HIS A 250 -2.96 -9.59 -2.35
C HIS A 250 -2.34 -8.54 -3.25
N ALA A 251 -2.91 -7.35 -3.32
CA ALA A 251 -2.36 -6.27 -4.12
C ALA A 251 -2.65 -4.87 -3.56
N LEU A 252 -1.82 -3.91 -3.94
CA LEU A 252 -2.07 -2.48 -3.79
C LEU A 252 -1.90 -1.78 -5.14
N THR A 253 -2.87 -0.95 -5.49
CA THR A 253 -2.84 -0.13 -6.70
C THR A 253 -2.86 1.34 -6.31
N LEU A 254 -1.87 2.09 -6.76
CA LEU A 254 -1.82 3.54 -6.58
C LEU A 254 -2.83 4.22 -7.52
N LEU A 255 -3.75 4.98 -6.95
CA LEU A 255 -4.82 5.66 -7.69
C LEU A 255 -4.49 7.14 -7.91
N ASP A 256 -4.14 7.85 -6.84
CA ASP A 256 -3.78 9.26 -6.88
C ASP A 256 -2.79 9.64 -5.78
N THR A 257 -1.81 10.46 -6.13
CA THR A 257 -0.78 11.01 -5.24
C THR A 257 -0.90 12.53 -5.06
N SER A 258 -1.85 13.18 -5.74
CA SER A 258 -1.99 14.63 -5.81
C SER A 258 -2.15 15.27 -4.42
N PHE A 259 -2.98 14.66 -3.56
CA PHE A 259 -3.21 15.10 -2.20
C PHE A 259 -1.95 15.04 -1.33
N THR A 260 -1.20 13.93 -1.39
CA THR A 260 0.10 13.79 -0.73
C THR A 260 1.10 14.82 -1.23
N TYR A 261 1.19 14.98 -2.56
CA TYR A 261 2.12 15.90 -3.19
C TYR A 261 1.85 17.36 -2.80
N GLU A 262 0.60 17.81 -2.86
CA GLU A 262 0.23 19.16 -2.47
C GLU A 262 0.40 19.40 -0.97
N ALA A 263 0.13 18.40 -0.11
CA ALA A 263 0.42 18.47 1.31
C ALA A 263 1.92 18.65 1.58
N ASP A 264 2.78 17.88 0.90
CA ASP A 264 4.24 17.99 1.04
C ASP A 264 4.76 19.34 0.53
N LYS A 265 4.21 19.88 -0.56
CA LYS A 265 4.54 21.21 -1.07
C LYS A 265 4.16 22.33 -0.09
N LYS A 266 2.98 22.23 0.53
CA LYS A 266 2.55 23.15 1.60
C LYS A 266 3.49 23.07 2.81
N ARG A 267 3.88 21.86 3.24
CA ARG A 267 4.86 21.65 4.33
C ARG A 267 6.22 22.27 4.02
N MET A 268 6.76 22.05 2.83
CA MET A 268 8.06 22.63 2.42
C MET A 268 8.02 24.15 2.41
N THR A 269 6.91 24.74 1.93
CA THR A 269 6.71 26.19 1.93
C THR A 269 6.64 26.74 3.35
N PHE A 270 5.90 26.08 4.25
CA PHE A 270 5.79 26.47 5.65
C PHE A 270 7.12 26.38 6.40
N GLN A 271 7.86 25.29 6.22
CA GLN A 271 9.19 25.10 6.80
C GLN A 271 10.19 26.13 6.27
N SER A 272 10.14 26.47 4.99
CA SER A 272 11.03 27.49 4.39
C SER A 272 10.75 28.89 4.93
N ARG A 273 9.50 29.19 5.33
CA ARG A 273 9.13 30.48 5.95
C ARG A 273 9.57 30.59 7.41
N THR A 274 9.67 29.46 8.11
CA THR A 274 10.07 29.39 9.52
C THR A 274 11.55 29.06 9.72
N ALA A 275 12.23 28.57 8.68
CA ALA A 275 13.66 28.30 8.70
C ALA A 275 14.47 29.61 8.76
N VAL A 276 15.31 29.73 9.79
CA VAL A 276 16.41 30.70 9.82
C VAL A 276 17.27 30.45 8.58
N ILE A 277 17.58 31.51 7.81
CA ILE A 277 18.41 31.45 6.60
C ILE A 277 19.75 30.77 6.93
N GLN A 278 19.86 29.46 6.68
CA GLN A 278 21.14 28.79 6.68
C GLN A 278 21.82 29.06 5.33
N LYS A 279 23.02 29.65 5.38
CA LYS A 279 23.81 30.01 4.19
C LYS A 279 23.92 28.79 3.27
N GLN A 280 23.48 28.96 2.02
CA GLN A 280 23.61 27.92 1.00
C GLN A 280 25.09 27.60 0.75
N VAL A 281 25.44 26.32 0.85
CA VAL A 281 26.75 25.81 0.42
C VAL A 281 26.70 25.56 -1.08
N LYS A 282 27.39 26.39 -1.87
CA LYS A 282 27.63 26.10 -3.29
C LYS A 282 28.66 24.96 -3.40
N ARG A 283 28.27 23.83 -3.98
CA ARG A 283 29.21 22.77 -4.34
C ARG A 283 29.85 23.12 -5.69
N LYS A 284 31.16 23.36 -5.70
CA LYS A 284 31.93 23.40 -6.95
C LYS A 284 32.12 21.97 -7.44
N ILE A 285 31.65 21.67 -8.66
CA ILE A 285 31.94 20.41 -9.36
C ILE A 285 33.24 20.62 -10.13
N GLY A 286 34.27 19.83 -9.82
CA GLY A 286 35.65 20.05 -10.30
C GLY A 286 35.87 19.89 -11.80
N TYR A 287 35.00 19.16 -12.50
CA TYR A 287 35.21 18.77 -13.90
C TYR A 287 34.53 19.70 -14.93
N LEU A 288 33.78 20.71 -14.49
CA LEU A 288 33.21 21.71 -15.42
C LEU A 288 34.28 22.55 -16.12
N HIS A 289 35.51 22.58 -15.59
CA HIS A 289 36.63 23.26 -16.24
C HIS A 289 37.22 22.48 -17.43
N GLU A 290 37.02 21.16 -17.48
CA GLU A 290 37.54 20.29 -18.53
C GLU A 290 36.62 20.25 -19.77
N MET A 291 35.37 20.72 -19.63
CA MET A 291 34.35 20.73 -20.69
C MET A 291 34.26 22.06 -21.45
N GLY A 292 35.20 23.00 -21.25
CA GLY A 292 35.29 24.24 -22.03
C GLY A 292 34.16 25.27 -21.84
N GLU A 293 33.18 25.00 -20.97
CA GLU A 293 32.12 25.97 -20.65
C GLU A 293 32.61 26.97 -19.61
N HIS A 294 33.20 28.07 -20.07
CA HIS A 294 33.45 29.23 -19.22
C HIS A 294 32.14 29.96 -18.91
N PRO A 295 31.69 30.04 -17.64
CA PRO A 295 30.60 30.94 -17.30
C PRO A 295 31.07 32.38 -17.51
N ARG A 296 30.33 33.14 -18.33
CA ARG A 296 30.53 34.58 -18.55
C ARG A 296 30.62 35.26 -17.18
N LYS A 297 31.76 35.87 -16.87
CA LYS A 297 31.88 36.79 -15.73
C LYS A 297 30.88 37.92 -15.96
N LYS A 298 29.93 38.10 -15.04
CA LYS A 298 29.19 39.36 -14.93
C LYS A 298 30.21 40.45 -14.65
N VAL A 299 30.35 41.39 -15.57
CA VAL A 299 31.08 42.64 -15.35
C VAL A 299 30.37 43.36 -14.20
N GLN A 300 31.03 43.38 -13.05
CA GLN A 300 30.63 44.15 -11.89
C GLN A 300 31.12 45.57 -12.12
N GLY A 301 30.21 46.54 -12.02
CA GLY A 301 30.45 47.93 -12.41
C GLY A 301 31.67 48.55 -11.74
N ASP A 302 32.53 49.14 -12.55
CA ASP A 302 33.62 49.97 -12.09
C ASP A 302 33.11 51.38 -11.79
N ARG A 303 33.12 51.68 -10.50
CA ARG A 303 33.00 53.00 -9.91
C ARG A 303 34.36 53.70 -10.06
N TRP A 304 34.44 54.70 -10.92
CA TRP A 304 35.56 55.65 -10.96
C TRP A 304 35.01 57.06 -10.72
N GLU A 305 35.07 57.48 -9.46
CA GLU A 305 35.17 58.91 -9.12
C GLU A 305 36.65 59.29 -9.09
N ASP A 306 36.91 60.55 -9.45
CA ASP A 306 38.17 61.31 -9.32
C ASP A 306 39.34 61.02 -10.28
N MET A 307 39.37 61.78 -11.38
CA MET A 307 40.57 62.55 -11.72
C MET A 307 40.20 63.99 -12.05
N ARG A 308 40.67 64.91 -11.19
CA ARG A 308 40.65 66.35 -11.39
C ARG A 308 41.73 66.76 -12.42
N GLN A 309 41.31 67.53 -13.43
CA GLN A 309 41.96 68.73 -14.02
C GLN A 309 43.29 68.55 -14.81
N PRO A 310 43.66 69.43 -15.78
CA PRO A 310 43.51 70.90 -15.70
C PRO A 310 43.27 71.74 -16.99
N SER A 311 42.93 73.01 -16.71
CA SER A 311 43.30 74.28 -17.39
C SER A 311 42.88 74.61 -18.83
N MET A 312 42.20 75.77 -18.89
CA MET A 312 42.35 76.94 -19.78
C MET A 312 42.24 76.78 -21.30
N GLY A 313 41.30 77.58 -21.83
CA GLY A 313 41.11 78.01 -23.21
C GLY A 313 39.83 78.82 -23.27
#